data_AF-A0A962RLP8-F1
#
_entry.id   AF-A0A962RLP8-F1
#
_cell.length_a   1.000
_cell.length_b   1.000
_cell.length_c   1.000
_cell.angle_alpha   90.00
_cell.angle_beta   90.00
_cell.angle_gamma   90.00
#
_symmetry.space_group_name_H-M   'P 1'
#
loop_
_entity.id
_entity.type
_entity.pdbx_description
1 polymer ?
#
loop_
_entity_poly.entity_id
_entity_poly.type
_entity_poly.pdbx_seq_one_letter_code
_entity_poly.pdbx_strand_id
1 'polypeptide(L)'
;MYAELGHFALTLALAVALVQATLPHWGASRGDRSLMALAPSSALLGFALVALSFVCLVAGYLGSDFSITNVWENSHSAKPLIYKISGVWG
;
A
#
# COMPACT_ATOMS: atom_id res chain seq x y z
N MET A 1 13.57 8.64 -3.23
CA MET A 1 13.58 7.18 -3.42
C MET A 1 12.48 6.43 -2.67
N TYR A 2 12.28 6.60 -1.35
CA TYR A 2 11.18 5.90 -0.66
C TYR A 2 9.81 6.27 -1.19
N ALA A 3 9.60 7.56 -1.51
CA ALA A 3 8.35 8.05 -2.10
C ALA A 3 8.03 7.35 -3.43
N GLU A 4 8.98 7.28 -4.37
CA GLU A 4 8.77 6.66 -5.69
C GLU A 4 8.48 5.16 -5.58
N LEU A 5 9.23 4.44 -4.73
CA LEU A 5 9.02 3.01 -4.50
C LEU A 5 7.65 2.73 -3.88
N GLY A 6 7.25 3.52 -2.87
CA GLY A 6 5.94 3.40 -2.24
C GLY A 6 4.81 3.66 -3.23
N HIS A 7 4.92 4.73 -4.03
CA HIS A 7 3.91 5.07 -5.04
C HIS A 7 3.77 3.99 -6.12
N PHE A 8 4.91 3.44 -6.57
CA PHE A 8 4.91 2.33 -7.53
C PHE A 8 4.24 1.08 -6.94
N ALA A 9 4.60 0.70 -5.70
CA ALA A 9 3.99 -0.43 -5.01
C ALA A 9 2.48 -0.26 -4.84
N LEU A 10 2.01 0.94 -4.49
CA LEU A 10 0.59 1.25 -4.35
C LEU A 10 -0.17 1.19 -5.68
N THR A 11 0.45 1.68 -6.76
CA THR A 11 -0.13 1.60 -8.11
C THR A 11 -0.27 0.15 -8.56
N LEU A 12 0.73 -0.69 -8.28
CA LEU A 12 0.64 -2.12 -8.56
C LEU A 12 -0.40 -2.82 -7.68
N ALA A 13 -0.51 -2.43 -6.40
CA ALA A 13 -1.54 -2.94 -5.50
C ALA A 13 -2.94 -2.66 -6.04
N LEU A 14 -3.16 -1.47 -6.62
CA LEU A 14 -4.43 -1.11 -7.26
C LEU A 14 -4.74 -2.04 -8.44
N ALA A 15 -3.77 -2.31 -9.30
CA ALA A 15 -3.96 -3.25 -10.42
C ALA A 15 -4.31 -4.66 -9.92
N VAL A 16 -3.63 -5.15 -8.87
CA VAL A 16 -3.93 -6.45 -8.24
C VAL A 16 -5.33 -6.45 -7.60
N ALA A 17 -5.73 -5.34 -6.96
CA ALA A 17 -7.05 -5.20 -6.36
C ALA A 17 -8.17 -5.26 -7.41
N LEU A 18 -7.97 -4.66 -8.59
CA LEU A 18 -8.92 -4.77 -9.70
C LEU A 18 -9.05 -6.22 -10.18
N VAL A 19 -7.94 -6.94 -10.30
CA VAL A 19 -7.94 -8.37 -10.64
C VAL A 19 -8.67 -9.19 -9.57
N GLN A 20 -8.36 -8.96 -8.29
CA GLN A 20 -9.00 -9.65 -7.15
C GLN A 20 -10.50 -9.36 -7.05
N ALA A 21 -10.94 -8.15 -7.37
CA ALA A 21 -12.35 -7.77 -7.31
C ALA A 21 -13.16 -8.34 -8.48
N THR A 22 -12.55 -8.46 -9.67
CA THR A 22 -13.27 -8.83 -10.90
C THR A 22 -13.19 -10.33 -11.22
N LEU A 23 -11.99 -10.91 -11.28
CA LEU A 23 -11.82 -12.27 -11.81
C LEU A 23 -12.41 -13.36 -10.91
N PRO A 24 -12.17 -13.39 -9.58
CA PRO A 24 -12.78 -14.40 -8.72
C PRO A 24 -14.30 -14.27 -8.63
N HIS A 25 -14.81 -13.03 -8.65
CA HIS A 25 -16.25 -12.78 -8.63
C HIS A 25 -16.92 -13.30 -9.92
N TRP A 26 -16.32 -13.01 -11.06
CA TRP A 26 -16.77 -13.55 -12.34
C TRP A 26 -16.64 -15.09 -12.40
N GLY A 27 -15.53 -15.63 -11.89
CA GLY A 27 -15.31 -17.07 -11.76
C GLY A 27 -16.40 -17.75 -10.94
N ALA A 28 -16.78 -17.17 -9.81
CA ALA A 28 -17.87 -17.67 -8.97
C ALA A 28 -19.21 -17.68 -9.72
N SER A 29 -19.50 -16.65 -10.51
CA SER A 29 -20.73 -16.58 -11.31
C SER A 29 -20.81 -17.66 -12.41
N ARG A 30 -19.66 -18.13 -12.91
CA ARG A 30 -19.57 -19.15 -13.96
C ARG A 30 -19.25 -20.57 -13.45
N GLY A 31 -19.00 -20.72 -12.15
CA GLY A 31 -18.53 -21.98 -11.58
C GLY A 31 -17.10 -22.35 -12.02
N ASP A 32 -16.31 -21.38 -12.48
CA ASP A 32 -14.94 -21.62 -12.94
C ASP A 32 -13.96 -21.60 -11.76
N ARG A 33 -13.49 -22.80 -11.40
CA ARG A 33 -12.55 -23.00 -10.28
C ARG A 33 -11.21 -22.32 -10.50
N SER A 34 -10.76 -22.15 -11.75
CA SER A 34 -9.46 -21.54 -12.04
C SER A 34 -9.46 -20.04 -11.70
N LEU A 35 -10.52 -19.33 -12.09
CA LEU A 35 -10.71 -17.92 -11.78
C LEU A 35 -10.96 -17.69 -10.28
N MET A 36 -11.72 -18.58 -9.64
CA MET A 36 -11.94 -18.52 -8.19
C MET A 36 -10.63 -18.72 -7.40
N ALA A 37 -9.73 -19.59 -7.87
CA ALA A 37 -8.46 -19.86 -7.20
C ALA A 37 -7.49 -18.65 -7.18
N LEU A 38 -7.74 -17.62 -8.00
CA LEU A 38 -6.95 -16.39 -7.99
C LEU A 38 -7.18 -15.52 -6.74
N ALA A 39 -8.31 -15.69 -6.04
CA ALA A 39 -8.67 -14.88 -4.87
C ALA A 39 -7.59 -14.88 -3.76
N PRO A 40 -7.14 -16.02 -3.21
CA PRO A 40 -6.15 -16.03 -2.14
C PRO A 40 -4.79 -15.45 -2.58
N SER A 41 -4.31 -15.79 -3.78
CA SER A 41 -3.01 -15.32 -4.27
C SER A 41 -3.00 -13.81 -4.54
N SER A 42 -4.07 -13.29 -5.15
CA SER A 42 -4.21 -11.84 -5.38
C SER A 42 -4.38 -11.07 -4.08
N ALA A 43 -5.08 -11.62 -3.09
CA ALA A 43 -5.19 -11.02 -1.76
C ALA A 43 -3.85 -10.91 -1.04
N LEU A 44 -3.05 -11.98 -1.05
CA LEU A 44 -1.72 -11.98 -0.44
C LEU A 44 -0.77 -11.00 -1.13
N LEU A 45 -0.79 -10.98 -2.47
CA LEU A 45 0.02 -10.05 -3.25
C LEU A 45 -0.41 -8.59 -3.02
N GLY A 46 -1.71 -8.32 -3.03
CA GLY A 46 -2.26 -7.00 -2.73
C GLY A 46 -1.88 -6.52 -1.33
N PHE A 47 -2.02 -7.38 -0.32
CA PHE A 47 -1.59 -7.08 1.04
C PHE A 47 -0.09 -6.76 1.12
N ALA A 48 0.76 -7.57 0.50
CA ALA A 48 2.20 -7.37 0.50
C ALA A 48 2.60 -6.03 -0.16
N LEU A 49 1.95 -5.65 -1.26
CA LEU A 49 2.22 -4.40 -1.96
C LEU A 49 1.75 -3.18 -1.17
N VAL A 50 0.57 -3.24 -0.56
CA VAL A 50 0.08 -2.17 0.33
C VAL A 50 0.98 -2.03 1.55
N ALA A 51 1.38 -3.15 2.18
CA ALA A 51 2.28 -3.14 3.32
C ALA A 51 3.65 -2.55 2.95
N LEU A 52 4.21 -2.89 1.78
CA LEU A 52 5.45 -2.30 1.27
C LEU A 52 5.31 -0.79 1.08
N SER A 53 4.22 -0.33 0.47
CA SER A 53 3.94 1.11 0.30
C SER A 53 3.85 1.81 1.66
N PHE A 54 3.18 1.21 2.63
CA PHE A 54 3.04 1.76 3.97
C PHE A 54 4.39 1.86 4.70
N VAL A 55 5.24 0.83 4.61
CA VAL A 55 6.60 0.85 5.16
C VAL A 55 7.45 1.96 4.52
N CYS A 56 7.32 2.18 3.21
CA CYS A 56 8.01 3.29 2.52
C CYS A 56 7.54 4.66 3.05
N LEU A 57 6.25 4.83 3.32
CA LEU A 57 5.71 6.06 3.91
C LEU A 57 6.26 6.27 5.33
N VAL A 58 6.26 5.24 6.17
CA VAL A 58 6.84 5.29 7.52
C VAL A 58 8.32 5.68 7.46
N ALA A 59 9.09 5.11 6.53
CA ALA A 59 10.49 5.48 6.32
C ALA A 59 10.66 6.97 5.96
N GLY A 60 9.74 7.53 5.16
CA GLY A 60 9.67 8.97 4.88
C GLY A 60 9.45 9.82 6.13
N TYR A 61 8.54 9.41 7.03
CA TYR A 61 8.32 10.08 8.31
C TYR A 61 9.54 10.03 9.23
N LEU A 62 10.19 8.87 9.33
CA LEU A 62 11.39 8.67 10.15
C LEU A 62 12.56 9.52 9.64
N GLY A 63 12.75 9.56 8.31
CA GLY A 63 13.76 10.36 7.64
C GLY A 63 13.43 11.85 7.54
N SER A 64 12.21 12.26 7.93
CA SER A 64 11.71 13.63 7.76
C SER A 64 11.80 14.10 6.30
N ASP A 65 11.38 13.24 5.37
CA ASP A 65 11.37 13.52 3.93
C ASP A 65 10.22 14.47 3.57
N PHE A 66 10.51 15.76 3.59
CA PHE A 66 9.54 16.82 3.31
C PHE A 66 9.17 16.98 1.82
N SER A 67 9.75 16.17 0.92
CA SER A 67 9.27 16.11 -0.46
C SER A 67 7.88 15.45 -0.56
N ILE A 68 7.54 14.63 0.44
CA ILE A 68 6.22 14.01 0.57
C ILE A 68 5.31 15.00 1.30
N THR A 69 4.30 15.51 0.61
CA THR A 69 3.35 16.51 1.16
C THR A 69 2.77 16.07 2.51
N ASN A 70 2.35 14.82 2.62
CA ASN A 70 1.79 14.28 3.87
C ASN A 70 2.78 14.34 5.05
N VAL A 71 4.07 14.08 4.81
CA VAL A 71 5.13 14.20 5.83
C VAL A 71 5.35 15.66 6.21
N TRP A 72 5.35 16.57 5.24
CA TRP A 72 5.48 18.01 5.47
C TRP A 72 4.33 18.57 6.31
N GLU A 73 3.10 18.11 6.10
CA GLU A 73 1.92 18.58 6.85
C GLU A 73 1.88 18.04 8.29
N ASN A 74 2.34 16.81 8.53
CA ASN A 74 2.10 16.11 9.81
C ASN A 74 3.38 15.77 10.61
N SER A 75 4.56 16.16 10.12
CA SER A 75 5.86 15.89 10.78
C SER A 75 6.80 17.09 10.73
N HIS A 76 7.75 17.12 11.67
CA HIS A 76 8.85 18.09 11.70
C HIS A 76 10.08 17.45 12.38
N SER A 77 11.27 17.99 12.10
CA SER A 77 12.54 17.33 12.45
C SER A 77 12.71 17.03 13.94
N ALA A 78 12.26 17.94 14.81
CA ALA A 78 12.36 17.84 16.28
C ALA A 78 11.26 16.96 16.93
N LYS A 79 10.31 16.43 16.15
CA LYS A 79 9.20 15.63 16.67
C LYS A 79 9.74 14.30 17.25
N PRO A 80 9.36 13.87 18.46
CA PRO A 80 9.78 12.57 18.99
C PRO A 80 9.33 11.41 18.08
N LEU A 81 10.12 10.34 18.04
CA LEU A 81 9.95 9.20 17.11
C LEU A 81 8.52 8.63 17.11
N ILE A 82 7.94 8.41 18.28
CA ILE A 82 6.59 7.84 18.41
C ILE A 82 5.53 8.71 17.73
N TYR A 83 5.70 10.03 17.77
CA TYR A 83 4.79 10.99 17.15
C TYR A 83 5.04 11.18 15.65
N LYS A 84 6.22 10.81 15.16
CA LYS A 84 6.48 10.72 13.72
C LYS A 84 5.78 9.50 13.13
N ILE A 85 5.83 8.35 13.81
CA ILE A 85 5.13 7.13 13.39
C ILE A 85 3.60 7.33 13.46
N SER A 86 3.09 7.94 14.52
CA SER A 86 1.64 8.18 14.64
C SER A 86 1.11 9.15 13.58
N GLY A 87 1.92 10.13 13.15
CA GLY A 87 1.55 11.11 12.12
C GLY A 87 1.35 10.52 10.73
N VAL A 88 1.79 9.28 10.48
CA VAL A 88 1.55 8.56 9.21
C VAL A 88 0.06 8.43 8.88
N TRP A 89 -0.81 8.51 9.89
CA TRP A 89 -2.26 8.37 9.76
C TRP A 89 -3.00 9.69 9.48
N GLY A 90 -2.30 10.82 9.40
CA GLY A 90 -2.89 12.17 9.40
C GLY A 90 -2.99 12.70 10.83
#